data_AF-A0AAN8K101-F1
#
_entry.id   AF-A0AAN8K101-F1
#
_cell.length_a   1.000
_cell.length_b   1.000
_cell.length_c   1.000
_cell.angle_alpha   90.00
_cell.angle_beta   90.00
_cell.angle_gamma   90.00
#
_symmetry.space_group_name_H-M   'P 1'
#
loop_
_entity.id
_entity.type
_entity.pdbx_description
1 polymer ?
#
loop_
_entity_poly.entity_id
_entity_poly.type
_entity_poly.pdbx_seq_one_letter_code
_entity_poly.pdbx_strand_id
1 'polypeptide(L)'
;MHAILTPCHYLSYMLIPKYYPGKFTSQEEDSAMQFVNDNYKKLLFLTVKIRAQTDIFKPYLFEELVSKTSCLAWWKSILFSKKDYIDLGMLELVKTLMTAISSSASIERIFSTFGLVHSKLRNRLGVEKAGKLVFIYRMTNM
;
A
#
# COMPACT_ATOMS: atom_id res chain seq x y z
N MET A 1 -7.34 -18.68 -1.95
CA MET A 1 -7.81 -17.42 -2.55
C MET A 1 -6.55 -16.64 -2.90
N HIS A 2 -6.03 -16.77 -4.12
CA HIS A 2 -4.89 -15.96 -4.55
C HIS A 2 -5.39 -14.52 -4.67
N ALA A 3 -4.79 -13.59 -3.92
CA ALA A 3 -5.12 -12.17 -4.04
C ALA A 3 -4.86 -11.76 -5.49
N ILE A 4 -5.92 -11.47 -6.24
CA ILE A 4 -5.81 -10.89 -7.58
C ILE A 4 -5.36 -9.45 -7.34
N LEU A 5 -4.06 -9.21 -7.52
CA LEU A 5 -3.50 -7.87 -7.45
C LEU A 5 -4.24 -7.00 -8.48
N THR A 6 -4.85 -5.92 -8.02
CA THR A 6 -5.57 -4.99 -8.90
C THR A 6 -4.63 -3.88 -9.38
N PRO A 7 -4.98 -3.12 -10.43
CA PRO A 7 -4.19 -1.97 -10.89
C PRO A 7 -3.80 -0.97 -9.79
N CYS A 8 -4.68 -0.77 -8.80
CA CYS A 8 -4.40 0.06 -7.64
C CYS A 8 -3.29 -0.52 -6.74
N HIS A 9 -3.24 -1.85 -6.58
CA HIS A 9 -2.16 -2.52 -5.84
C HIS A 9 -0.82 -2.31 -6.53
N TYR A 10 -0.76 -2.52 -7.85
CA TYR A 10 0.44 -2.29 -8.64
C TYR A 10 0.93 -0.85 -8.54
N LEU A 11 0.03 0.12 -8.73
CA LEU A 11 0.34 1.54 -8.57
C LEU A 11 0.94 1.84 -7.18
N SER A 12 0.38 1.26 -6.13
CA SER A 12 0.85 1.51 -4.77
C SER A 12 2.23 0.97 -4.53
N TYR A 13 2.54 -0.21 -5.06
CA TYR A 13 3.87 -0.76 -4.97
C TYR A 13 4.89 0.02 -5.81
N MET A 14 4.48 0.57 -6.96
CA MET A 14 5.35 1.44 -7.78
C MET A 14 5.76 2.73 -7.06
N LEU A 15 4.92 3.22 -6.14
CA LEU A 15 5.21 4.42 -5.35
C LEU A 15 6.09 4.14 -4.12
N ILE A 16 6.51 2.89 -3.90
CA ILE A 16 7.37 2.49 -2.79
C ILE A 16 8.81 2.28 -3.32
N PRO A 17 9.81 3.03 -2.81
CA PRO A 17 11.20 2.95 -3.27
C PRO A 17 11.80 1.55 -3.16
N LYS A 18 11.40 0.78 -2.15
CA LYS A 18 11.86 -0.60 -1.92
C LYS A 18 11.54 -1.57 -3.05
N TYR A 19 10.49 -1.31 -3.83
CA TYR A 19 10.09 -2.17 -4.94
C TYR A 19 10.63 -1.69 -6.29
N TYR A 20 11.50 -0.67 -6.26
CA TYR A 20 12.18 -0.12 -7.42
C TYR A 20 13.63 -0.64 -7.51
N PRO A 21 14.17 -0.97 -8.71
CA PRO A 21 13.47 -1.34 -9.95
C PRO A 21 13.19 -2.85 -10.04
N GLY A 22 12.17 -3.25 -10.80
CA GLY A 22 12.09 -4.62 -11.37
C GLY A 22 11.26 -5.67 -10.64
N LYS A 23 10.04 -5.35 -10.17
CA LYS A 23 9.12 -6.34 -9.60
C LYS A 23 7.83 -6.61 -10.38
N PHE A 24 7.60 -5.90 -11.49
CA PHE A 24 6.35 -5.99 -12.26
C PHE A 24 6.61 -6.42 -13.69
N THR A 25 5.68 -7.17 -14.26
CA THR A 25 5.63 -7.46 -15.70
C THR A 25 5.11 -6.24 -16.47
N SER A 26 5.47 -6.09 -17.75
CA SER A 26 5.03 -4.96 -18.57
C SER A 26 3.51 -4.76 -18.56
N GLN A 27 2.73 -5.86 -18.53
CA GLN A 27 1.28 -5.80 -18.49
C GLN A 27 0.73 -5.25 -17.17
N GLU A 28 1.32 -5.62 -16.03
CA GLU A 28 0.95 -5.08 -14.72
C GLU A 28 1.32 -3.60 -14.62
N GLU A 29 2.44 -3.22 -15.25
CA GLU A 29 2.87 -1.83 -15.29
C GLU A 29 1.92 -0.96 -16.11
N ASP A 30 1.58 -1.38 -17.32
CA ASP A 30 0.63 -0.67 -18.18
C ASP A 30 -0.74 -0.54 -17.52
N SER A 31 -1.20 -1.60 -16.84
CA SER A 31 -2.47 -1.57 -16.10
C SER A 31 -2.46 -0.53 -14.97
N ALA A 32 -1.37 -0.43 -14.21
CA ALA A 32 -1.21 0.58 -13.16
C ALA A 32 -1.15 2.00 -13.71
N MET A 33 -0.45 2.19 -14.84
CA MET A 33 -0.29 3.47 -15.52
C MET A 33 -1.60 3.96 -16.14
N GLN A 34 -2.40 3.06 -16.71
CA GLN A 34 -3.74 3.38 -17.19
C GLN A 34 -4.66 3.77 -16.03
N PHE A 35 -4.64 2.99 -14.93
CA PHE A 35 -5.45 3.31 -13.75
C PHE A 35 -5.13 4.68 -13.15
N VAL A 36 -3.84 5.05 -13.02
CA VAL A 36 -3.48 6.37 -12.48
C VAL A 36 -3.80 7.50 -13.47
N ASN A 37 -3.70 7.26 -14.78
CA ASN A 37 -4.11 8.24 -15.79
C ASN A 37 -5.60 8.57 -15.69
N ASP A 38 -6.44 7.55 -15.48
CA ASP A 38 -7.89 7.70 -15.48
C ASP A 38 -8.40 8.33 -14.17
N ASN A 39 -7.72 8.11 -13.04
CA ASN A 39 -8.20 8.52 -11.72
C ASN A 39 -7.41 9.69 -11.10
N TYR A 40 -6.10 9.81 -11.37
CA TYR A 40 -5.19 10.70 -10.65
C TYR A 40 -4.10 11.31 -11.55
N LYS A 41 -4.47 12.21 -12.47
CA LYS A 41 -3.53 12.85 -13.43
C LYS A 41 -2.28 13.48 -12.80
N LYS A 42 -2.40 14.11 -11.62
CA LYS A 42 -1.24 14.67 -10.89
C LYS A 42 -0.28 13.58 -10.41
N LEU A 43 -0.82 12.44 -9.98
CA LEU A 43 -0.05 11.30 -9.53
C LEU A 43 0.66 10.62 -10.71
N LEU A 44 0.01 10.53 -11.88
CA LEU A 44 0.63 10.00 -13.10
C LEU A 44 1.96 10.69 -13.41
N PHE A 45 1.97 12.04 -13.37
CA PHE A 45 3.18 12.82 -13.62
C PHE A 45 4.31 12.48 -12.66
N LEU A 46 4.02 12.34 -11.35
CA LEU A 46 5.01 11.93 -10.36
C LEU A 46 5.46 10.48 -10.57
N THR A 47 4.55 9.57 -10.88
CA THR A 47 4.87 8.16 -11.16
C THR A 47 5.85 8.05 -12.32
N VAL A 48 5.65 8.81 -13.40
CA VAL A 48 6.60 8.85 -14.53
C VAL A 48 7.96 9.37 -14.07
N LYS A 49 8.02 10.44 -13.28
CA LYS A 49 9.29 11.01 -12.80
C LYS A 49 10.05 10.10 -11.85
N ILE A 50 9.35 9.41 -10.95
CA ILE A 50 9.91 8.40 -10.06
C ILE A 50 10.56 7.30 -10.90
N ARG A 51 9.85 6.80 -11.92
CA ARG A 51 10.33 5.74 -12.81
C ARG A 51 11.51 6.16 -13.67
N ALA A 52 11.50 7.39 -14.15
CA ALA A 52 12.62 7.94 -14.91
C ALA A 52 13.82 8.33 -14.02
N GLN A 53 13.65 8.34 -12.69
CA GLN A 53 14.62 8.88 -11.72
C GLN A 53 15.10 10.30 -12.09
N THR A 54 14.16 11.13 -12.52
CA THR A 54 14.43 12.49 -13.00
C THR A 54 14.00 13.55 -11.99
N ASP A 55 14.46 14.78 -12.21
CA ASP A 55 14.10 15.97 -11.43
C ASP A 55 14.37 15.82 -9.92
N ILE A 56 13.29 15.73 -9.14
CA ILE A 56 13.28 15.62 -7.68
C ILE A 56 13.59 14.20 -7.19
N PHE A 57 13.47 13.19 -8.06
CA PHE A 57 13.67 11.78 -7.72
C PHE A 57 15.05 11.29 -8.19
N LYS A 58 16.11 11.83 -7.59
CA LYS A 58 17.49 11.48 -7.93
C LYS A 58 17.81 10.02 -7.56
N PRO A 59 18.77 9.36 -8.26
CA PRO A 59 19.11 7.96 -8.00
C PRO A 59 19.45 7.63 -6.53
N TYR A 60 20.09 8.56 -5.81
CA TYR A 60 20.45 8.35 -4.39
C TYR A 60 19.23 8.15 -3.47
N LEU A 61 18.03 8.59 -3.88
CA LEU A 61 16.79 8.37 -3.11
C LEU A 61 16.28 6.92 -3.19
N PHE A 62 16.86 6.10 -4.07
CA PHE A 62 16.49 4.70 -4.27
C PHE A 62 17.60 3.74 -3.83
N GLU A 63 18.68 4.25 -3.23
CA GLU A 63 19.75 3.42 -2.67
C GLU A 63 19.23 2.50 -1.57
N GLU A 64 19.91 1.36 -1.36
CA GLU A 64 19.46 0.31 -0.45
C GLU A 64 19.24 0.80 0.99
N LEU A 65 20.07 1.75 1.44
CA LEU A 65 19.94 2.32 2.79
C LEU A 65 18.65 3.17 2.90
N VAL A 66 18.33 3.93 1.86
CA VAL A 66 17.14 4.79 1.79
C VAL A 66 15.87 3.95 1.59
N SER A 67 15.97 2.81 0.89
CA SER A 67 14.84 1.91 0.68
C SER A 67 14.48 1.07 1.92
N LYS A 68 15.34 1.04 2.94
CA LYS A 68 15.04 0.50 4.29
C LYS A 68 14.17 1.44 5.13
N THR A 69 14.11 2.72 4.78
CA THR A 69 13.23 3.69 5.47
C THR A 69 11.76 3.38 5.19
N SER A 70 10.88 3.70 6.14
CA SER A 70 9.44 3.55 5.89
C SER A 70 9.00 4.39 4.69
N CYS A 71 8.09 3.87 3.87
CA CYS A 71 7.66 4.58 2.67
C CYS A 71 7.05 5.94 2.97
N LEU A 72 6.32 6.06 4.09
CA LEU A 72 5.77 7.35 4.53
C LEU A 72 6.87 8.34 4.93
N ALA A 73 7.94 7.89 5.59
CA ALA A 73 9.07 8.75 5.90
C ALA A 73 9.80 9.23 4.63
N TRP A 74 9.90 8.37 3.62
CA TRP A 74 10.46 8.74 2.32
C TRP A 74 9.63 9.82 1.61
N TRP A 75 8.31 9.65 1.52
CA TRP A 75 7.45 10.67 0.92
C TRP A 75 7.45 11.99 1.70
N LYS A 76 7.53 11.92 3.04
CA LYS A 76 7.69 13.11 3.89
C LYS A 76 9.02 13.83 3.62
N SER A 77 10.13 13.12 3.46
CA SER A 77 11.43 13.75 3.22
C SER A 77 11.45 14.54 1.90
N ILE A 78 10.78 14.02 0.87
CA ILE A 78 10.63 14.72 -0.41
C ILE A 78 9.73 15.94 -0.27
N LEU A 79 8.61 15.84 0.45
CA LEU A 79 7.76 17.01 0.74
C LEU A 79 8.54 18.12 1.45
N PHE A 80 9.34 17.80 2.47
CA PHE A 80 10.13 18.80 3.19
C PHE A 80 11.20 19.45 2.32
N SER A 81 11.80 18.69 1.41
CA SER A 81 12.87 19.18 0.52
C SER A 81 12.36 19.95 -0.69
N LYS A 82 11.14 19.64 -1.19
CA LYS A 82 10.61 20.09 -2.49
C LYS A 82 9.12 20.46 -2.43
N LYS A 83 8.77 21.38 -1.55
CA LYS A 83 7.38 21.87 -1.36
C LYS A 83 6.72 22.43 -2.63
N ASP A 84 7.51 22.93 -3.58
CA ASP A 84 6.98 23.47 -4.85
C ASP A 84 6.44 22.38 -5.79
N TYR A 85 6.81 21.11 -5.57
CA TYR A 85 6.49 19.99 -6.47
C TYR A 85 5.48 19.00 -5.87
N ILE A 86 5.36 18.95 -4.54
CA ILE A 86 4.46 18.04 -3.84
C ILE A 86 3.68 18.84 -2.80
N ASP A 87 2.36 18.84 -2.91
CA ASP A 87 1.47 19.46 -1.92
C ASP A 87 1.05 18.45 -0.83
N LEU A 88 0.44 18.95 0.24
CA LEU A 88 -0.08 18.10 1.33
C LEU A 88 -1.17 17.14 0.86
N GLY A 89 -1.96 17.52 -0.15
CA GLY A 89 -3.01 16.69 -0.72
C GLY A 89 -2.45 15.44 -1.40
N MET A 90 -1.33 15.57 -2.10
CA MET A 90 -0.61 14.46 -2.72
C MET A 90 -0.05 13.50 -1.67
N LEU A 91 0.48 14.02 -0.56
CA LEU A 91 0.95 13.16 0.54
C LEU A 91 -0.19 12.34 1.14
N GLU A 92 -1.35 12.95 1.40
CA GLU A 92 -2.52 12.25 1.93
C GLU A 92 -3.11 11.25 0.91
N LEU A 93 -3.05 11.55 -0.39
CA LEU A 93 -3.45 10.61 -1.44
C LEU A 93 -2.56 9.36 -1.42
N VAL A 94 -1.23 9.54 -1.45
CA VAL A 94 -0.26 8.43 -1.40
C VAL A 94 -0.43 7.61 -0.13
N LYS A 95 -0.61 8.27 1.01
CA LYS A 95 -0.86 7.62 2.30
C LYS A 95 -2.15 6.81 2.29
N THR A 96 -3.24 7.37 1.77
CA THR A 96 -4.53 6.67 1.63
C THR A 96 -4.38 5.42 0.78
N LEU A 97 -3.74 5.55 -0.38
CA LEU A 97 -3.48 4.46 -1.32
C LEU A 97 -2.74 3.30 -0.63
N MET A 98 -1.65 3.61 0.08
CA MET A 98 -0.83 2.61 0.78
C MET A 98 -1.55 1.97 1.99
N THR A 99 -2.32 2.77 2.73
CA THR A 99 -3.02 2.28 3.93
C THR A 99 -4.22 1.41 3.56
N ALA A 100 -4.94 1.77 2.50
CA ALA A 100 -6.08 1.00 2.00
C ALA A 100 -5.68 -0.44 1.61
N ILE A 101 -4.56 -0.61 0.93
CA ILE A 101 -4.05 -1.93 0.53
C ILE A 101 -3.47 -2.71 1.71
N SER A 102 -2.80 -2.04 2.63
CA SER A 102 -2.32 -2.70 3.86
C SER A 102 -3.48 -3.23 4.70
N SER A 103 -4.63 -2.55 4.68
CA SER A 103 -5.81 -2.95 5.44
C SER A 103 -6.45 -4.24 4.94
N SER A 104 -6.57 -4.45 3.61
CA SER A 104 -7.21 -5.66 3.05
C SER A 104 -6.43 -6.92 3.41
N ALA A 105 -5.11 -6.92 3.18
CA ALA A 105 -4.25 -8.06 3.51
C ALA A 105 -4.21 -8.36 5.02
N SER A 106 -4.25 -7.32 5.86
CA SER A 106 -4.29 -7.48 7.31
C SER A 106 -5.63 -8.05 7.78
N ILE A 107 -6.74 -7.59 7.18
CA ILE A 107 -8.09 -8.10 7.44
C ILE A 107 -8.21 -9.56 6.98
N GLU A 108 -7.64 -9.93 5.83
CA GLU A 108 -7.61 -11.32 5.36
C GLU A 108 -6.81 -12.24 6.28
N ARG A 109 -5.66 -11.77 6.80
CA ARG A 109 -4.88 -12.53 7.80
C ARG A 109 -5.69 -12.74 9.08
N ILE A 110 -6.35 -11.68 9.56
CA ILE A 110 -7.28 -11.73 10.70
C ILE A 110 -8.35 -12.80 10.43
N PHE A 111 -9.07 -12.74 9.30
CA PHE A 111 -10.10 -13.73 8.96
C PHE A 111 -9.57 -15.16 8.82
N SER A 112 -8.35 -15.33 8.28
CA SER A 112 -7.69 -16.63 8.16
C SER A 112 -7.38 -17.24 9.54
N THR A 113 -6.80 -16.45 10.45
CA THR A 113 -6.56 -16.87 11.85
C THR A 113 -7.88 -17.18 12.57
N PHE A 114 -8.96 -16.47 12.24
CA PHE A 114 -10.30 -16.72 12.78
C PHE A 114 -11.11 -17.80 12.06
N GLY A 115 -10.53 -18.53 11.08
CA GLY A 115 -11.22 -19.62 10.38
C GLY A 115 -11.76 -20.70 11.33
N LEU A 116 -11.10 -20.91 12.47
CA LEU A 116 -11.52 -21.83 13.53
C LEU A 116 -12.76 -21.32 14.29
N VAL A 117 -12.88 -20.01 14.46
CA VAL A 117 -14.08 -19.36 15.02
C VAL A 117 -15.23 -19.40 14.01
N HIS A 118 -14.97 -19.10 12.74
CA HIS A 118 -16.01 -19.00 11.69
C HIS A 118 -16.63 -20.33 11.25
N SER A 119 -15.92 -21.46 11.41
CA SER A 119 -16.38 -22.77 10.92
C SER A 119 -17.33 -23.50 11.88
N LYS A 120 -16.85 -23.96 13.05
CA LYS A 120 -17.64 -24.78 13.99
C LYS A 120 -18.01 -24.06 15.29
N LEU A 121 -17.19 -23.11 15.73
CA LEU A 121 -17.34 -22.45 17.01
C LEU A 121 -18.43 -21.35 16.99
N ARG A 122 -18.52 -20.57 15.89
CA ARG A 122 -19.56 -19.54 15.68
C ARG A 122 -20.97 -20.13 15.71
N ASN A 123 -21.16 -21.30 15.10
CA ASN A 123 -22.46 -21.98 15.06
C ASN A 123 -22.92 -22.43 16.47
N ARG A 124 -22.02 -22.50 17.46
CA ARG A 124 -22.34 -22.82 18.86
C ARG A 124 -22.47 -21.59 19.77
N LEU A 125 -21.75 -20.51 19.49
CA LEU A 125 -21.65 -19.34 20.38
C LEU A 125 -22.57 -18.17 20.01
N GLY A 126 -23.12 -18.15 18.80
CA GLY A 126 -23.91 -17.02 18.31
C GLY A 126 -23.03 -15.80 17.95
N VAL A 127 -23.59 -14.89 17.15
CA VAL A 127 -22.83 -13.78 16.51
C VAL A 127 -22.19 -12.85 17.54
N GLU A 128 -22.93 -12.49 18.58
CA GLU A 128 -22.50 -11.49 19.57
C GLU A 128 -21.29 -11.98 20.41
N LYS A 129 -21.34 -13.24 20.88
CA LYS A 129 -20.25 -13.84 21.67
C LYS A 129 -19.03 -14.16 20.80
N ALA A 130 -19.24 -14.57 19.55
CA ALA A 130 -18.15 -14.75 18.61
C ALA A 130 -17.41 -13.43 18.33
N GLY A 131 -18.13 -12.30 18.21
CA GLY A 131 -17.53 -10.97 18.05
C GLY A 131 -16.65 -10.55 19.25
N LYS A 132 -17.14 -10.76 20.48
CA LYS A 132 -16.36 -10.50 21.70
C LYS A 132 -15.11 -11.38 21.79
N LEU A 133 -15.22 -12.65 21.40
CA LEU A 133 -14.08 -13.58 21.38
C LEU A 133 -13.01 -13.15 20.36
N VAL A 134 -13.41 -12.73 19.16
CA VAL A 134 -12.50 -12.19 18.14
C VAL A 134 -11.79 -10.94 18.64
N PHE A 135 -12.50 -10.04 19.33
CA PHE A 135 -11.93 -8.84 19.92
C PHE A 135 -10.87 -9.17 20.99
N ILE A 136 -11.17 -10.07 21.92
CA ILE A 136 -10.22 -10.50 22.98
C ILE A 136 -9.00 -11.16 22.35
N TYR A 137 -9.20 -12.08 21.40
CA TYR A 137 -8.10 -12.79 20.74
C TYR A 137 -7.18 -11.85 19.96
N ARG A 138 -7.72 -10.78 19.38
CA ARG A 138 -6.93 -9.71 18.76
C ARG A 138 -6.09 -8.96 19.80
N MET A 139 -6.66 -8.65 20.95
CA MET A 139 -5.96 -7.93 22.03
C MET A 139 -4.84 -8.77 22.67
N THR A 140 -4.97 -10.10 22.72
CA THR A 140 -3.99 -10.98 23.37
C THR A 140 -2.90 -11.53 22.46
N ASN A 141 -3.02 -11.40 21.13
CA ASN A 141 -1.99 -11.81 20.15
C ASN A 141 -1.22 -10.62 19.55
N MET A 142 -1.19 -9.47 20.24
CA MET A 142 -0.27 -8.36 19.95
C MET A 142 1.01 -8.50 20.75
#